data_AF-A0A7V1QZJ2-F1
#
_entry.id   AF-A0A7V1QZJ2-F1
#
_cell.length_a   1.000
_cell.length_b   1.000
_cell.length_c   1.000
_cell.angle_alpha   90.00
_cell.angle_beta   90.00
_cell.angle_gamma   90.00
#
_symmetry.space_group_name_H-M   'P 1'
#
loop_
_entity.id
_entity.type
_entity.pdbx_description
1 polymer ?
#
loop_
_entity_poly.entity_id
_entity_poly.type
_entity_poly.pdbx_seq_one_letter_code
_entity_poly.pdbx_strand_id
1 'polypeptide(L)'
;MRYALLVPVTLLLWSCRGKEGPQGPQGPQGPAGQDLTRPRQGFIQGVARGKDNGGNPFNIRFSYSFYSASPGTWQATGQNTRDFDFSREDSLGIGYLSLAFRYDASNQQVSNVTIDGVAADLSRSPVPTYTIQQLPAVLNFFPGTTQEITNVTINGDSVTANFQYIRPSYNNVPGVGTNTYPDTVEGSFSVKLLPITSFGRAAGR
;
A
#
# COMPACT_ATOMS: atom_id res chain seq x y z
N MET A 1 -71.09 22.22 21.36
CA MET A 1 -70.25 22.86 20.32
C MET A 1 -69.16 21.85 19.93
N ARG A 2 -68.87 21.76 18.62
CA ARG A 2 -67.88 20.89 17.95
C ARG A 2 -66.50 21.00 18.65
N TYR A 3 -65.62 20.00 18.80
CA TYR A 3 -64.99 19.04 17.87
C TYR A 3 -64.56 17.78 18.68
N ALA A 4 -64.72 16.52 18.22
CA ALA A 4 -63.80 15.71 17.38
C ALA A 4 -62.31 15.83 17.85
N LEU A 5 -61.50 14.78 18.08
CA LEU A 5 -61.39 13.49 17.40
C LEU A 5 -60.26 12.64 18.07
N LEU A 6 -60.44 11.29 18.12
CA LEU A 6 -59.47 10.17 18.22
C LEU A 6 -58.52 10.06 19.45
N VAL A 7 -58.52 9.07 20.37
CA VAL A 7 -58.66 7.58 20.35
C VAL A 7 -57.45 6.88 19.67
N PRO A 8 -56.82 5.79 20.18
CA PRO A 8 -56.66 5.32 21.58
C PRO A 8 -55.46 4.32 21.87
N VAL A 9 -55.49 3.68 23.05
CA VAL A 9 -55.09 2.28 23.47
C VAL A 9 -53.66 1.80 23.08
N THR A 10 -52.78 1.35 23.99
CA THR A 10 -52.84 0.01 24.63
C THR A 10 -51.91 -0.14 25.85
N LEU A 11 -52.41 -0.99 26.76
CA LEU A 11 -51.86 -1.42 28.03
C LEU A 11 -50.64 -2.34 27.89
N LEU A 12 -49.72 -2.14 28.83
CA LEU A 12 -48.69 -3.06 29.28
C LEU A 12 -49.29 -4.38 29.78
N LEU A 13 -48.56 -5.49 29.58
CA LEU A 13 -48.32 -6.53 30.59
C LEU A 13 -47.39 -7.61 30.02
N TRP A 14 -46.26 -7.84 30.69
CA TRP A 14 -45.53 -9.12 30.88
C TRP A 14 -44.15 -8.79 31.47
N SER A 15 -43.47 -9.55 32.31
CA SER A 15 -43.74 -10.58 33.33
C SER A 15 -42.35 -10.89 33.98
N CYS A 16 -42.34 -11.25 35.25
CA CYS A 16 -41.30 -12.05 35.94
C CYS A 16 -39.87 -11.50 36.12
N ARG A 17 -39.66 -10.96 37.34
CA ARG A 17 -38.38 -10.76 38.04
C ARG A 17 -37.62 -12.09 38.25
N GLY A 18 -36.44 -12.22 37.65
CA GLY A 18 -35.27 -12.87 38.26
C GLY A 18 -34.32 -11.77 38.72
N LYS A 19 -33.80 -11.84 39.95
CA LYS A 19 -32.80 -10.87 40.47
C LYS A 19 -31.47 -11.09 39.74
N GLU A 20 -31.17 -10.27 38.75
CA GLU A 20 -29.82 -10.15 38.18
C GLU A 20 -28.91 -9.48 39.23
N GLY A 21 -27.82 -10.14 39.59
CA GLY A 21 -26.73 -9.52 40.38
C GLY A 21 -26.14 -8.34 39.59
N PRO A 22 -25.42 -7.41 40.24
CA PRO A 22 -24.88 -6.26 39.54
C PRO A 22 -24.02 -6.71 38.35
N GLN A 23 -24.45 -6.33 37.15
CA GLN A 23 -23.68 -6.51 35.93
C GLN A 23 -22.36 -5.74 36.12
N GLY A 24 -21.24 -6.48 36.19
CA GLY A 24 -19.91 -5.87 36.23
C GLY A 24 -19.75 -4.93 35.02
N PRO A 25 -18.99 -3.83 35.12
CA PRO A 25 -18.86 -2.89 34.02
C PRO A 25 -18.33 -3.63 32.79
N GLN A 26 -19.18 -3.73 31.76
CA GLN A 26 -18.78 -4.26 30.48
C GLN A 26 -17.92 -3.19 29.81
N GLY A 27 -16.61 -3.25 30.07
CA GLY A 27 -15.63 -2.40 29.41
C GLY A 27 -15.73 -2.56 27.89
N PRO A 28 -15.42 -1.53 27.09
CA PRO A 28 -15.52 -1.62 25.64
C PRO A 28 -14.65 -2.76 25.14
N GLN A 29 -15.29 -3.81 24.63
CA GLN A 29 -14.62 -4.94 24.02
C GLN A 29 -14.43 -4.66 22.53
N GLY A 30 -13.15 -4.58 22.14
CA GLY A 30 -12.75 -4.77 20.75
C GLY A 30 -11.35 -5.38 20.70
N PRO A 31 -11.20 -6.71 20.76
CA PRO A 31 -10.00 -7.37 20.28
C PRO A 31 -9.82 -7.04 18.79
N ALA A 32 -8.57 -6.82 18.39
CA ALA A 32 -8.19 -6.39 17.05
C ALA A 32 -8.89 -7.19 15.95
N GLY A 33 -9.46 -6.50 14.95
CA GLY A 33 -9.96 -7.14 13.74
C GLY A 33 -8.81 -7.79 12.99
N GLN A 34 -8.52 -9.06 13.25
CA GLN A 34 -7.72 -9.87 12.36
C GLN A 34 -8.62 -10.31 11.21
N ASP A 35 -8.45 -9.69 10.05
CA ASP A 35 -8.95 -10.29 8.82
C ASP A 35 -8.05 -11.48 8.44
N LEU A 36 -8.37 -12.64 9.02
CA LEU A 36 -7.68 -13.91 8.83
C LEU A 36 -7.94 -14.57 7.47
N THR A 37 -8.62 -13.89 6.55
CA THR A 37 -8.96 -14.45 5.23
C THR A 37 -8.27 -13.78 4.05
N ARG A 38 -7.51 -12.71 4.28
CA ARG A 38 -6.78 -12.03 3.21
C ARG A 38 -5.62 -12.91 2.72
N PRO A 39 -5.62 -13.34 1.44
CA PRO A 39 -4.55 -14.19 0.93
C PRO A 39 -3.21 -13.46 1.02
N ARG A 40 -2.21 -14.11 1.58
CA ARG A 40 -0.83 -13.63 1.63
C ARG A 40 -0.01 -14.41 0.61
N GLN A 41 0.07 -13.93 -0.63
CA GLN A 41 1.04 -14.48 -1.60
C GLN A 41 2.09 -13.43 -1.91
N GLY A 42 3.13 -13.50 -1.09
CA GLY A 42 4.28 -12.64 -1.18
C GLY A 42 4.30 -11.46 -0.24
N PHE A 43 5.33 -10.65 -0.37
CA PHE A 43 5.59 -9.49 0.47
C PHE A 43 6.30 -8.39 -0.30
N ILE A 44 6.20 -7.18 0.25
CA ILE A 44 7.12 -6.07 0.02
C ILE A 44 7.60 -5.64 1.41
N GLN A 45 8.91 -5.55 1.61
CA GLN A 45 9.44 -5.12 2.91
C GLN A 45 10.70 -4.30 2.72
N GLY A 46 10.97 -3.41 3.66
CA GLY A 46 12.09 -2.51 3.55
C GLY A 46 12.13 -1.45 4.64
N VAL A 47 12.80 -0.37 4.31
CA VAL A 47 13.05 0.73 5.23
C VAL A 47 13.09 2.07 4.49
N ALA A 48 12.41 3.06 5.03
CA ALA A 48 12.56 4.47 4.65
C ALA A 48 13.47 5.16 5.66
N ARG A 49 14.47 5.90 5.19
CA ARG A 49 15.46 6.59 6.02
C ARG A 49 15.75 7.97 5.42
N GLY A 50 16.04 8.93 6.28
CA GLY A 50 16.34 10.29 5.86
C GLY A 50 16.42 11.22 7.05
N LYS A 51 16.23 12.51 6.79
CA LYS A 51 16.17 13.55 7.82
C LYS A 51 15.03 14.51 7.52
N ASP A 52 14.36 15.00 8.55
CA ASP A 52 13.46 16.13 8.39
C ASP A 52 14.22 17.42 8.04
N ASN A 53 13.50 18.49 7.69
CA ASN A 53 14.10 19.78 7.36
C ASN A 53 14.81 20.46 8.56
N GLY A 54 14.61 19.96 9.79
CA GLY A 54 15.36 20.37 10.99
C GLY A 54 16.64 19.55 11.21
N GLY A 55 16.89 18.52 10.39
CA GLY A 55 18.03 17.62 10.49
C GLY A 55 17.84 16.42 11.41
N ASN A 56 16.65 16.21 11.97
CA ASN A 56 16.36 15.06 12.81
C ASN A 56 16.25 13.81 11.93
N PRO A 57 17.02 12.74 12.22
CA PRO A 57 16.96 11.53 11.44
C PRO A 57 15.65 10.78 11.66
N PHE A 58 15.13 10.17 10.60
CA PHE A 58 14.06 9.19 10.69
C PHE A 58 14.47 7.85 10.10
N ASN A 59 13.84 6.79 10.61
CA ASN A 59 14.01 5.42 10.13
C ASN A 59 12.66 4.72 10.33
N ILE A 60 12.02 4.30 9.25
CA ILE A 60 10.67 3.71 9.22
C ILE A 60 10.78 2.36 8.53
N ARG A 61 10.70 1.28 9.32
CA ARG A 61 10.67 -0.08 8.79
C ARG A 61 9.25 -0.44 8.43
N PHE A 62 9.07 -1.14 7.31
CA PHE A 62 7.77 -1.58 6.84
C PHE A 62 7.82 -3.01 6.30
N SER A 63 6.69 -3.71 6.40
CA SER A 63 6.50 -5.04 5.85
C SER A 63 5.03 -5.22 5.48
N TYR A 64 4.78 -5.44 4.20
CA TYR A 64 3.45 -5.48 3.58
C TYR A 64 3.25 -6.84 2.93
N SER A 65 2.14 -7.51 3.24
CA SER A 65 1.86 -8.87 2.77
C SER A 65 0.44 -9.05 2.26
N PHE A 66 -0.42 -8.05 2.44
CA PHE A 66 -1.82 -8.12 2.06
C PHE A 66 -2.05 -7.45 0.70
N TYR A 67 -2.98 -7.98 -0.09
CA TYR A 67 -3.40 -7.34 -1.35
C TYR A 67 -4.31 -6.17 -1.06
N SER A 68 -4.03 -5.01 -1.64
CA SER A 68 -4.95 -3.86 -1.51
C SER A 68 -6.29 -4.14 -2.20
N ALA A 69 -6.24 -4.62 -3.45
CA ALA A 69 -7.41 -5.04 -4.21
C ALA A 69 -7.17 -6.29 -5.07
N SER A 70 -5.93 -6.50 -5.52
CA SER A 70 -5.53 -7.56 -6.44
C SER A 70 -4.14 -8.11 -6.07
N PRO A 71 -3.82 -9.37 -6.39
CA PRO A 71 -2.45 -9.89 -6.32
C PRO A 71 -1.44 -9.08 -7.14
N GLY A 72 -1.92 -8.33 -8.14
CA GLY A 72 -1.12 -7.70 -9.18
C GLY A 72 -1.03 -8.56 -10.44
N THR A 73 -0.45 -8.01 -11.49
CA THR A 73 -0.42 -8.61 -12.82
C THR A 73 0.96 -8.60 -13.45
N TRP A 74 1.17 -9.53 -14.37
CA TRP A 74 2.26 -9.45 -15.33
C TRP A 74 1.74 -9.70 -16.75
N GLN A 75 2.40 -9.12 -17.75
CA GLN A 75 2.10 -9.38 -19.16
C GLN A 75 3.37 -9.44 -20.00
N ALA A 76 3.38 -10.31 -21.01
CA ALA A 76 4.44 -10.29 -22.01
C ALA A 76 4.18 -9.13 -22.99
N THR A 77 5.16 -8.24 -23.13
CA THR A 77 5.12 -7.11 -24.09
C THR A 77 6.06 -7.31 -25.27
N GLY A 78 6.89 -8.35 -25.20
CA GLY A 78 7.76 -8.82 -26.27
C GLY A 78 8.18 -10.26 -25.98
N GLN A 79 9.04 -10.83 -26.83
CA GLN A 79 9.49 -12.21 -26.67
C GLN A 79 10.21 -12.44 -25.34
N ASN A 80 11.03 -11.48 -24.89
CA ASN A 80 11.83 -11.56 -23.67
C ASN A 80 11.44 -10.49 -22.63
N THR A 81 10.39 -9.72 -22.91
CA THR A 81 10.05 -8.53 -22.13
C THR A 81 8.73 -8.74 -21.39
N ARG A 82 8.73 -8.46 -20.09
CA ARG A 82 7.54 -8.53 -19.24
C ARG A 82 7.33 -7.21 -18.50
N ASP A 83 6.09 -6.78 -18.44
CA ASP A 83 5.65 -5.68 -17.59
C ASP A 83 4.99 -6.26 -16.34
N PHE A 84 5.32 -5.68 -15.19
CA PHE A 84 4.83 -6.06 -13.87
C PHE A 84 4.13 -4.87 -13.22
N ASP A 85 3.03 -5.13 -12.52
CA ASP A 85 2.30 -4.14 -11.73
C ASP A 85 1.69 -4.82 -10.50
N PHE A 86 1.99 -4.35 -9.30
CA PHE A 86 1.39 -4.88 -8.08
C PHE A 86 1.48 -3.91 -6.91
N SER A 87 0.61 -4.11 -5.92
CA SER A 87 0.69 -3.43 -4.64
C SER A 87 0.56 -4.39 -3.46
N ARG A 88 1.16 -4.03 -2.32
CA ARG A 88 0.89 -4.66 -1.02
C ARG A 88 0.68 -3.60 0.04
N GLU A 89 -0.14 -3.93 1.03
CA GLU A 89 -0.41 -3.08 2.19
C GLU A 89 -0.18 -3.83 3.51
N ASP A 90 -0.13 -3.05 4.59
CA ASP A 90 -0.10 -3.56 5.96
C ASP A 90 -1.49 -4.04 6.43
N SER A 91 -1.55 -4.56 7.66
CA SER A 91 -2.77 -5.12 8.23
C SER A 91 -3.86 -4.09 8.53
N LEU A 92 -3.51 -2.81 8.62
CA LEU A 92 -4.42 -1.72 8.97
C LEU A 92 -4.74 -0.81 7.78
N GLY A 93 -4.14 -1.05 6.61
CA GLY A 93 -4.27 -0.22 5.41
C GLY A 93 -3.62 1.16 5.53
N ILE A 94 -2.73 1.37 6.51
CA ILE A 94 -2.09 2.67 6.76
C ILE A 94 -0.93 2.87 5.77
N GLY A 95 -0.06 1.88 5.68
CA GLY A 95 1.07 1.80 4.78
C GLY A 95 0.81 0.83 3.63
N TYR A 96 1.30 1.20 2.47
CA TYR A 96 1.26 0.39 1.27
C TYR A 96 2.42 0.76 0.34
N LEU A 97 2.78 -0.13 -0.57
CA LEU A 97 3.69 0.16 -1.67
C LEU A 97 3.16 -0.45 -2.95
N SER A 98 3.15 0.34 -4.01
CA SER A 98 2.83 -0.04 -5.39
C SER A 98 4.11 0.00 -6.22
N LEU A 99 4.38 -1.07 -6.96
CA LEU A 99 5.51 -1.17 -7.86
C LEU A 99 5.02 -1.53 -9.26
N ALA A 100 5.53 -0.82 -10.25
CA ALA A 100 5.40 -1.19 -11.65
C ALA A 100 6.76 -1.08 -12.34
N PHE A 101 7.10 -2.05 -13.19
CA PHE A 101 8.34 -2.02 -13.96
C PHE A 101 8.29 -2.96 -15.16
N ARG A 102 9.17 -2.69 -16.12
CA ARG A 102 9.45 -3.55 -17.28
C ARG A 102 10.78 -4.24 -17.09
N TYR A 103 10.82 -5.55 -17.32
CA TYR A 103 12.04 -6.35 -17.30
C TYR A 103 12.28 -6.99 -18.67
N ASP A 104 13.49 -6.84 -19.19
CA ASP A 104 13.97 -7.52 -20.39
C ASP A 104 14.96 -8.62 -20.00
N ALA A 105 14.52 -9.87 -20.17
CA ALA A 105 15.32 -11.04 -19.82
C ALA A 105 16.50 -11.28 -20.78
N SER A 106 16.52 -10.65 -21.95
CA SER A 106 17.60 -10.86 -22.94
C SER A 106 18.91 -10.19 -22.52
N ASN A 107 18.83 -9.08 -21.78
CA ASN A 107 19.96 -8.27 -21.31
C ASN A 107 19.91 -8.00 -19.80
N GLN A 108 18.96 -8.60 -19.09
CA GLN A 108 18.74 -8.47 -17.65
C GLN A 108 18.52 -7.01 -17.21
N GLN A 109 17.91 -6.19 -18.08
CA GLN A 109 17.67 -4.77 -17.79
C GLN A 109 16.27 -4.52 -17.26
N VAL A 110 16.17 -3.55 -16.37
CA VAL A 110 14.89 -3.01 -15.87
C VAL A 110 14.68 -1.60 -16.40
N SER A 111 13.45 -1.27 -16.77
CA SER A 111 13.03 0.05 -17.24
C SER A 111 11.62 0.40 -16.76
N ASN A 112 11.20 1.65 -16.98
CA ASN A 112 9.86 2.14 -16.64
C ASN A 112 9.46 1.86 -15.18
N VAL A 113 10.39 2.07 -14.26
CA VAL A 113 10.18 1.81 -12.82
C VAL A 113 9.31 2.89 -12.21
N THR A 114 8.28 2.46 -11.50
CA THR A 114 7.43 3.28 -10.63
C THR A 114 7.33 2.60 -9.27
N ILE A 115 7.59 3.35 -8.20
CA ILE A 115 7.54 2.95 -6.80
C ILE A 115 6.86 4.10 -6.06
N ASP A 116 5.61 3.87 -5.64
CA ASP A 116 4.79 4.86 -4.95
C ASP A 116 4.09 4.23 -3.74
N GLY A 117 3.78 5.05 -2.73
CA GLY A 117 2.97 4.62 -1.60
C GLY A 117 3.30 5.34 -0.31
N VAL A 118 3.13 4.63 0.80
CA VAL A 118 3.39 5.14 2.14
C VAL A 118 4.13 4.07 2.93
N ALA A 119 5.35 4.36 3.36
CA ALA A 119 6.06 3.58 4.36
C ALA A 119 5.43 3.87 5.73
N ALA A 120 4.99 2.84 6.47
CA ALA A 120 4.41 2.98 7.81
C ALA A 120 5.00 1.94 8.76
N ASP A 121 5.36 2.36 9.97
CA ASP A 121 5.85 1.46 11.01
C ASP A 121 4.80 1.24 12.10
N LEU A 122 4.02 0.18 11.94
CA LEU A 122 2.96 -0.20 12.86
C LEU A 122 3.45 -0.61 14.26
N SER A 123 4.77 -0.77 14.46
CA SER A 123 5.33 -1.12 15.79
C SER A 123 5.44 0.07 16.74
N ARG A 124 5.19 1.30 16.25
CA ARG A 124 5.34 2.55 17.00
C ARG A 124 4.01 3.29 17.17
N SER A 125 3.90 4.08 18.23
CA SER A 125 2.76 4.95 18.51
C SER A 125 3.24 6.36 18.91
N PRO A 126 2.82 7.42 18.20
CA PRO A 126 2.00 7.40 16.98
C PRO A 126 2.71 6.66 15.83
N VAL A 127 1.94 6.10 14.89
CA VAL A 127 2.48 5.38 13.72
C VAL A 127 3.22 6.38 12.84
N PRO A 128 4.56 6.29 12.68
CA PRO A 128 5.29 7.17 11.81
C PRO A 128 5.14 6.72 10.37
N THR A 129 4.94 7.69 9.48
CA THR A 129 4.72 7.46 8.05
C THR A 129 5.67 8.28 7.20
N TYR A 130 6.00 7.77 6.01
CA TYR A 130 6.75 8.50 4.98
C TYR A 130 6.12 8.26 3.61
N THR A 131 5.68 9.34 2.95
CA THR A 131 5.09 9.28 1.61
C THR A 131 6.17 9.09 0.56
N ILE A 132 6.00 8.07 -0.26
CA ILE A 132 6.83 7.73 -1.40
C ILE A 132 6.05 8.14 -2.65
N GLN A 133 6.62 9.05 -3.42
CA GLN A 133 5.97 9.57 -4.60
C GLN A 133 7.01 9.89 -5.66
N GLN A 134 6.75 9.49 -6.90
CA GLN A 134 7.52 9.92 -8.04
C GLN A 134 7.39 11.43 -8.24
N LEU A 135 8.53 12.12 -8.24
CA LEU A 135 8.60 13.54 -8.56
C LEU A 135 9.36 13.70 -9.87
N PRO A 136 8.77 14.33 -10.91
CA PRO A 136 9.46 14.56 -12.16
C PRO A 136 10.63 15.53 -11.96
N ALA A 137 11.61 15.45 -12.85
CA ALA A 137 12.68 16.45 -12.88
C ALA A 137 12.10 17.83 -13.18
N VAL A 138 12.56 18.84 -12.43
CA VAL A 138 12.25 20.23 -12.69
C VAL A 138 13.56 20.92 -13.03
N LEU A 139 13.66 21.41 -14.27
CA LEU A 139 14.87 22.00 -14.83
C LEU A 139 15.44 23.07 -13.88
N ASN A 140 16.73 22.98 -13.57
CA ASN A 140 17.48 23.84 -12.65
C ASN A 140 17.13 23.71 -11.15
N PHE A 141 16.13 22.92 -10.77
CA PHE A 141 15.76 22.73 -9.36
C PHE A 141 16.24 21.39 -8.82
N PHE A 142 15.90 20.27 -9.47
CA PHE A 142 16.32 18.93 -9.05
C PHE A 142 16.11 17.89 -10.16
N PRO A 143 16.87 16.78 -10.14
CA PRO A 143 16.86 15.77 -11.20
C PRO A 143 15.63 14.83 -11.19
N GLY A 144 14.64 15.07 -10.32
CA GLY A 144 13.56 14.12 -10.07
C GLY A 144 13.96 13.05 -9.04
N THR A 145 13.00 12.20 -8.70
CA THR A 145 13.26 11.01 -7.88
C THR A 145 13.95 9.92 -8.69
N THR A 146 14.97 9.28 -8.12
CA THR A 146 15.60 8.08 -8.70
C THR A 146 14.86 6.85 -8.20
N GLN A 147 14.55 5.91 -9.10
CA GLN A 147 13.83 4.69 -8.77
C GLN A 147 14.43 3.52 -9.53
N GLU A 148 14.77 2.45 -8.82
CA GLU A 148 15.50 1.32 -9.37
C GLU A 148 14.94 0.00 -8.83
N ILE A 149 14.97 -1.02 -9.67
CA ILE A 149 14.72 -2.41 -9.30
C ILE A 149 15.88 -3.25 -9.83
N THR A 150 16.43 -4.11 -8.99
CA THR A 150 17.64 -4.89 -9.28
C THR A 150 17.48 -6.34 -8.81
N ASN A 151 18.36 -7.22 -9.28
CA ASN A 151 18.36 -8.65 -8.93
C ASN A 151 17.02 -9.35 -9.21
N VAL A 152 16.39 -9.02 -10.34
CA VAL A 152 15.10 -9.60 -10.74
C VAL A 152 15.26 -11.08 -11.05
N THR A 153 14.48 -11.91 -10.36
CA THR A 153 14.34 -13.34 -10.62
C THR A 153 12.88 -13.67 -10.87
N ILE A 154 12.61 -14.39 -11.96
CA ILE A 154 11.25 -14.77 -12.37
C ILE A 154 11.15 -16.30 -12.38
N ASN A 155 10.12 -16.84 -11.72
CA ASN A 155 9.80 -18.26 -11.76
C ASN A 155 8.29 -18.46 -11.97
N GLY A 156 7.90 -18.82 -13.19
CA GLY A 156 6.50 -18.85 -13.61
C GLY A 156 5.85 -17.47 -13.46
N ASP A 157 4.84 -17.40 -12.59
CA ASP A 157 4.10 -16.18 -12.23
C ASP A 157 4.67 -15.45 -11.00
N SER A 158 5.76 -15.95 -10.45
CA SER A 158 6.40 -15.34 -9.26
C SER A 158 7.58 -14.48 -9.68
N VAL A 159 7.70 -13.30 -9.06
CA VAL A 159 8.82 -12.38 -9.25
C VAL A 159 9.40 -11.98 -7.91
N THR A 160 10.73 -11.97 -7.82
CA THR A 160 11.49 -11.53 -6.64
C THR A 160 12.55 -10.54 -7.09
N ALA A 161 12.72 -9.44 -6.37
CA ALA A 161 13.75 -8.44 -6.66
C ALA A 161 14.03 -7.54 -5.46
N ASN A 162 15.05 -6.70 -5.59
CA ASN A 162 15.32 -5.57 -4.72
C ASN A 162 14.79 -4.27 -5.36
N PHE A 163 14.47 -3.28 -4.54
CA PHE A 163 14.09 -1.95 -5.00
C PHE A 163 14.81 -0.85 -4.21
N GLN A 164 14.99 0.30 -4.85
CA GLN A 164 15.49 1.51 -4.24
C GLN A 164 14.74 2.73 -4.82
N TYR A 165 14.37 3.64 -3.94
CA TYR A 165 13.82 4.95 -4.25
C TYR A 165 14.69 5.99 -3.53
N ILE A 166 15.07 7.05 -4.25
CA ILE A 166 15.79 8.19 -3.70
C ILE A 166 15.02 9.46 -4.04
N ARG A 167 14.63 10.19 -3.00
CA ARG A 167 14.18 11.57 -3.13
C ARG A 167 15.38 12.47 -2.92
N PRO A 168 15.81 13.27 -3.92
CA PRO A 168 16.95 14.15 -3.75
C PRO A 168 16.60 15.32 -2.82
N SER A 169 17.62 16.04 -2.39
CA SER A 169 17.44 17.34 -1.77
C SER A 169 17.02 18.39 -2.79
N TYR A 170 16.12 19.29 -2.43
CA TYR A 170 15.70 20.44 -3.21
C TYR A 170 15.12 21.53 -2.31
N ASN A 171 15.17 22.78 -2.76
CA ASN A 171 14.74 23.93 -1.98
C ASN A 171 13.66 24.73 -2.70
N ASN A 172 12.53 24.94 -2.02
CA ASN A 172 11.43 25.82 -2.43
C ASN A 172 10.98 25.61 -3.88
N VAL A 173 10.79 24.35 -4.27
CA VAL A 173 10.27 24.00 -5.60
C VAL A 173 8.76 24.28 -5.62
N PRO A 174 8.25 25.15 -6.51
CA PRO A 174 6.83 25.46 -6.60
C PRO A 174 5.98 24.20 -6.78
N GLY A 175 4.95 24.03 -5.95
CA GLY A 175 4.04 22.88 -6.01
C GLY A 175 4.61 21.56 -5.47
N VAL A 176 5.87 21.53 -5.03
CA VAL A 176 6.52 20.33 -4.45
C VAL A 176 6.96 20.60 -3.00
N GLY A 177 7.61 21.75 -2.74
CA GLY A 177 8.06 22.16 -1.41
C GLY A 177 9.58 22.11 -1.24
N THR A 178 10.03 21.72 -0.05
CA THR A 178 11.44 21.69 0.34
C THR A 178 11.79 20.37 0.97
N ASN A 179 12.87 19.77 0.50
CA ASN A 179 13.50 18.60 1.09
C ASN A 179 14.99 18.89 1.28
N THR A 180 15.43 19.21 2.49
CA THR A 180 16.81 19.65 2.72
C THR A 180 17.81 18.50 2.62
N TYR A 181 17.40 17.26 2.90
CA TYR A 181 18.27 16.09 2.90
C TYR A 181 17.71 15.02 1.97
N PRO A 182 18.54 14.24 1.28
CA PRO A 182 18.04 13.13 0.49
C PRO A 182 17.42 12.06 1.41
N ASP A 183 16.31 11.51 0.96
CA ASP A 183 15.64 10.37 1.60
C ASP A 183 15.82 9.13 0.74
N THR A 184 15.97 7.97 1.38
CA THR A 184 16.11 6.68 0.71
C THR A 184 15.06 5.71 1.23
N VAL A 185 14.39 5.04 0.30
CA VAL A 185 13.56 3.87 0.61
C VAL A 185 14.12 2.68 -0.15
N GLU A 186 14.47 1.63 0.56
CA GLU A 186 15.08 0.44 -0.04
C GLU A 186 14.52 -0.83 0.59
N GLY A 187 14.53 -1.90 -0.18
CA GLY A 187 13.99 -3.17 0.28
C GLY A 187 13.97 -4.26 -0.77
N SER A 188 13.14 -5.26 -0.51
CA SER A 188 12.94 -6.40 -1.38
C SER A 188 11.47 -6.79 -1.44
N PHE A 189 11.12 -7.50 -2.51
CA PHE A 189 9.81 -8.10 -2.65
C PHE A 189 9.94 -9.52 -3.21
N SER A 190 8.95 -10.34 -2.88
CA SER A 190 8.72 -11.64 -3.52
C SER A 190 7.22 -11.79 -3.65
N VAL A 191 6.67 -11.84 -4.86
CA VAL A 191 5.22 -11.81 -5.11
C VAL A 191 4.82 -12.81 -6.18
N LYS A 192 3.61 -13.34 -6.05
CA LYS A 192 2.93 -14.09 -7.11
C LYS A 192 1.90 -13.20 -7.78
N LEU A 193 1.90 -13.17 -9.10
CA LEU A 193 1.10 -12.27 -9.92
C LEU A 193 0.16 -13.05 -10.84
N LEU A 194 -0.80 -12.37 -11.44
CA LEU A 194 -1.70 -12.95 -12.43
C LEU A 194 -1.25 -12.60 -13.85
N PRO A 195 -1.13 -13.56 -14.78
CA PRO A 195 -0.85 -13.25 -16.18
C PRO A 195 -2.06 -12.53 -16.80
N ILE A 196 -1.83 -11.42 -17.50
CA ILE A 196 -2.84 -10.82 -18.38
C ILE A 196 -2.83 -11.60 -19.69
N THR A 197 -3.92 -12.29 -19.98
CA THR A 197 -4.15 -12.92 -21.28
C THR A 197 -4.92 -11.96 -22.19
N SER A 198 -4.28 -11.45 -23.23
CA SER A 198 -4.97 -10.74 -24.31
C SER A 198 -5.36 -11.72 -25.43
N PHE A 199 -6.65 -11.79 -25.76
CA PHE A 199 -7.13 -12.56 -26.90
C PHE A 199 -7.20 -11.65 -28.12
N GLY A 200 -6.22 -11.73 -29.01
CA GLY A 200 -6.33 -11.13 -30.33
C GLY A 200 -7.27 -11.96 -31.20
N ARG A 201 -8.34 -11.36 -31.74
CA ARG A 201 -9.01 -11.95 -32.91
C ARG A 201 -8.05 -11.76 -34.09
N ALA A 202 -7.47 -12.86 -34.59
CA ALA A 202 -6.85 -12.84 -35.90
C ALA A 202 -7.93 -12.45 -36.91
N ALA A 203 -7.83 -11.26 -37.49
CA ALA A 203 -8.60 -10.92 -38.68
C ALA A 203 -8.07 -11.85 -39.78
N GLY A 204 -8.77 -12.96 -40.01
CA GLY A 204 -8.45 -13.86 -41.10
C GLY A 204 -8.64 -13.13 -42.42
N ARG A 205 -7.55 -12.98 -43.18
CA ARG A 205 -7.45 -13.22 -44.63
C ARG A 205 -6.03 -13.01 -45.11
#